data_AF-A0A962GB70-F1
#
_entry.id   AF-A0A962GB70-F1
#
_cell.length_a   1.000
_cell.length_b   1.000
_cell.length_c   1.000
_cell.angle_alpha   90.00
_cell.angle_beta   90.00
_cell.angle_gamma   90.00
#
_symmetry.space_group_name_H-M   'P 1'
#
loop_
_entity.id
_entity.type
_entity.pdbx_description
1 polymer ?
#
loop_
_entity_poly.entity_id
_entity_poly.type
_entity_poly.pdbx_seq_one_letter_code
_entity_poly.pdbx_strand_id
1 'polypeptide(L)' 'MPAKLAPERNRGSIIACGELPSNQRTPQLLARIIGMVGDSPRLVLVSAPDQSDDDDIELEAMLTAAGSSQLHRHALTSR' A
#
# COMPACT_ATOMS: atom_id res chain seq x y z
N MET A 1 36.27 -16.88 7.02
CA MET A 1 35.23 -17.34 6.08
C MET A 1 34.42 -16.13 5.63
N PRO A 2 34.22 -15.87 4.33
CA PRO A 2 33.46 -14.72 3.88
C PRO A 2 31.96 -15.07 3.94
N ALA A 3 31.19 -14.36 4.77
CA ALA A 3 29.74 -14.46 4.74
C ALA A 3 29.20 -13.67 3.54
N LYS A 4 29.03 -14.34 2.40
CA LYS A 4 28.15 -13.90 1.32
C LYS A 4 26.70 -14.14 1.76
N LEU A 5 26.14 -13.23 2.57
CA LEU A 5 24.70 -13.11 2.68
C LEU A 5 24.27 -12.06 1.66
N ALA A 6 23.91 -12.51 0.46
CA ALA A 6 23.07 -11.69 -0.39
C ALA A 6 21.81 -11.36 0.43
N PRO A 7 21.35 -10.10 0.47
CA PRO A 7 20.09 -9.78 1.13
C PRO A 7 19.02 -10.67 0.52
N GLU A 8 18.26 -11.36 1.36
CA GLU A 8 17.11 -12.19 1.00
C GLU A 8 16.26 -11.46 -0.05
N ARG A 9 16.44 -11.78 -1.33
CA ARG A 9 15.77 -11.15 -2.48
C ARG A 9 14.24 -11.28 -2.43
N ASN A 10 13.72 -12.03 -1.47
CA ASN A 10 12.30 -12.29 -1.23
C ASN A 10 11.68 -11.43 -0.12
N ARG A 11 12.46 -10.63 0.61
CA ARG A 11 11.88 -9.75 1.63
C ARG A 11 11.34 -8.50 0.94
N GLY A 12 10.01 -8.34 0.93
CA GLY A 12 9.36 -7.13 0.45
C GLY A 12 9.81 -5.89 1.21
N SER A 13 9.66 -4.72 0.61
CA SER A 13 9.98 -3.43 1.23
C SER A 13 8.91 -3.03 2.25
N ILE A 14 9.34 -2.47 3.37
CA ILE A 14 8.46 -1.77 4.32
C ILE A 14 8.64 -0.28 4.08
N ILE A 15 7.55 0.43 3.80
CA ILE A 15 7.56 1.87 3.54
C ILE A 15 6.67 2.54 4.58
N ALA A 16 7.29 3.34 5.45
CA ALA A 16 6.56 4.18 6.41
C ALA A 16 6.19 5.50 5.73
N CYS A 17 4.89 5.72 5.51
CA CYS A 17 4.39 6.92 4.81
C CYS A 17 3.92 8.04 5.75
N GLY A 18 3.74 7.77 7.05
CA GLY A 18 3.07 8.71 7.95
C GLY A 18 1.62 8.94 7.52
N GLU A 19 1.14 10.17 7.67
CA GLU A 19 -0.17 10.60 7.21
C GLU A 19 -0.14 10.86 5.69
N LEU A 20 -1.10 10.28 4.96
CA LEU A 20 -1.26 10.49 3.53
C LEU A 20 -2.30 11.59 3.30
N PRO A 21 -1.91 12.79 2.83
CA PRO A 21 -2.86 13.87 2.63
C PRO A 21 -3.78 13.59 1.45
N SER A 22 -5.04 13.99 1.54
CA SER A 22 -6.03 13.94 0.45
C SER A 22 -5.80 15.06 -0.58
N ASN A 23 -4.65 15.03 -1.27
CA ASN A 23 -4.32 16.00 -2.30
C ASN A 23 -3.85 15.31 -3.60
N GLN A 24 -3.73 16.11 -4.67
CA GLN A 24 -3.40 15.62 -6.00
C GLN A 24 -2.02 14.93 -6.12
N ARG A 25 -1.13 15.10 -5.14
CA ARG A 25 0.21 14.49 -5.15
C ARG A 25 0.21 13.07 -4.60
N THR A 26 -0.74 12.73 -3.74
CA THR A 26 -0.80 11.41 -3.08
C THR A 26 -1.01 10.26 -4.08
N PRO A 27 -1.91 10.34 -5.07
CA PRO A 27 -2.01 9.31 -6.10
C PRO A 27 -0.71 9.09 -6.89
N GLN A 28 0.07 10.16 -7.12
CA GLN A 28 1.35 10.05 -7.83
C GLN A 28 2.42 9.34 -6.98
N LEU A 29 2.43 9.59 -5.66
CA LEU A 29 3.29 8.86 -4.73
C LEU A 29 2.90 7.38 -4.70
N LEU A 30 1.61 7.07 -4.57
CA LEU A 30 1.10 5.70 -4.56
C LEU A 30 1.44 4.97 -5.86
N ALA A 31 1.28 5.61 -7.02
CA ALA A 31 1.63 5.01 -8.33
C ALA A 31 3.12 4.63 -8.41
N ARG A 32 4.01 5.47 -7.87
CA ARG A 32 5.45 5.15 -7.80
C ARG A 32 5.71 3.97 -6.88
N ILE A 33 5.03 3.89 -5.73
CA ILE A 33 5.16 2.77 -4.79
C ILE A 33 4.68 1.46 -5.43
N ILE A 34 3.52 1.48 -6.07
CA ILE A 34 2.96 0.36 -6.82
C ILE A 34 3.95 -0.12 -7.89
N GLY A 35 4.52 0.81 -8.67
CA GLY A 35 5.51 0.49 -9.70
C GLY A 35 6.82 -0.10 -9.19
N MET A 36 7.18 0.09 -7.91
CA MET A 36 8.34 -0.60 -7.31
C MET A 36 8.10 -2.10 -7.10
N VAL A 37 6.84 -2.53 -7.00
CA VAL A 37 6.47 -3.94 -6.77
C VAL A 37 6.40 -4.71 -8.08
N GLY A 38 5.88 -4.08 -9.15
CA GLY A 38 5.81 -4.66 -10.50
C GLY A 38 4.64 -4.10 -11.32
N ASP A 39 4.40 -4.70 -12.48
CA ASP A 39 3.43 -4.18 -13.46
C ASP A 39 1.95 -4.34 -13.06
N SER A 40 1.64 -5.28 -12.17
CA SER A 40 0.25 -5.57 -11.74
C SER A 40 0.22 -6.20 -10.35
N PRO A 41 0.60 -5.44 -9.30
CA PRO A 41 0.58 -5.97 -7.95
C PRO A 41 -0.85 -6.15 -7.44
N ARG A 42 -1.05 -7.18 -6.62
CA ARG A 42 -2.27 -7.34 -5.83
C ARG A 42 -2.16 -6.47 -4.58
N LEU A 43 -3.08 -5.53 -4.42
CA LEU A 43 -3.12 -4.64 -3.27
C LEU A 43 -4.19 -5.10 -2.28
N VAL A 44 -3.83 -5.02 -1.01
CA VAL A 44 -4.72 -5.30 0.11
C VAL A 44 -4.69 -4.08 1.02
N LEU A 45 -5.80 -3.37 1.11
CA LEU A 45 -5.99 -2.29 2.08
C LEU A 45 -6.56 -2.91 3.36
N VAL A 46 -5.81 -2.77 4.45
CA VAL A 46 -6.17 -3.31 5.77
C VAL A 46 -6.43 -2.15 6.71
N SER A 47 -7.62 -2.12 7.27
CA SER A 47 -8.09 -1.01 8.10
C SER A 47 -8.17 -1.43 9.56
N ALA A 48 -7.79 -0.52 10.46
CA ALA A 48 -7.97 -0.73 11.89
C ALA A 48 -9.46 -0.71 12.27
N PRO A 49 -9.87 -1.38 13.37
CA PRO A 49 -11.29 -1.49 13.75
C PRO A 49 -11.99 -0.13 14.00
N ASP A 50 -11.24 0.87 14.47
CA ASP A 50 -11.76 2.19 14.83
C ASP A 50 -11.59 3.25 13.72
N GLN A 51 -11.13 2.84 12.53
CA GLN A 51 -10.95 3.76 11.39
C GLN A 51 -12.31 4.12 10.76
N SER A 52 -12.45 5.36 10.32
CA SER A 52 -13.62 5.79 9.53
C SER A 52 -13.66 5.10 8.17
N ASP A 53 -14.81 4.58 7.77
CA ASP A 53 -15.01 3.96 6.45
C ASP A 53 -14.82 4.97 5.30
N ASP A 54 -15.11 6.26 5.55
CA ASP A 54 -14.94 7.33 4.57
C ASP A 54 -13.47 7.53 4.16
N ASP A 55 -12.54 7.43 5.12
CA ASP A 55 -11.10 7.58 4.86
C ASP A 55 -10.57 6.43 3.98
N ASP A 56 -11.07 5.22 4.22
CA ASP A 56 -10.72 4.05 3.44
C ASP A 56 -11.27 4.12 2.01
N ILE A 57 -12.50 4.63 1.84
CA ILE A 57 -13.11 4.85 0.52
C ILE A 57 -12.29 5.86 -0.27
N GLU A 58 -11.86 6.95 0.38
CA GLU A 58 -11.01 7.95 -0.28
C GLU A 58 -9.65 7.37 -0.67
N LEU A 59 -9.01 6.61 0.22
CA LEU A 59 -7.73 5.96 -0.08
C LEU A 59 -7.85 4.90 -1.19
N GLU A 60 -8.93 4.12 -1.19
CA GLU A 60 -9.26 3.18 -2.26
C GLU A 60 -9.41 3.87 -3.62
N ALA A 61 -10.09 5.02 -3.65
CA ALA A 61 -10.21 5.83 -4.86
C ALA A 61 -8.84 6.34 -5.34
N MET A 62 -7.97 6.79 -4.43
CA MET A 62 -6.61 7.22 -4.76
C MET A 62 -5.74 6.06 -5.29
N LEU A 63 -5.85 4.87 -4.70
CA LEU A 63 -5.12 3.66 -5.16
C LEU A 63 -5.60 3.21 -6.55
N THR A 64 -6.90 3.30 -6.80
CA THR A 64 -7.48 3.02 -8.12
C THR A 64 -6.98 4.03 -9.16
N ALA A 65 -6.98 5.32 -8.83
CA ALA A 65 -6.42 6.38 -9.68
C ALA A 65 -4.91 6.23 -9.91
N ALA A 66 -4.19 5.64 -8.95
CA ALA A 66 -2.77 5.32 -9.06
C ALA A 66 -2.48 4.09 -9.96
N GLY A 67 -3.50 3.46 -10.53
CA GLY A 67 -3.36 2.34 -11.46
C GLY A 67 -3.49 0.95 -10.84
N SER A 68 -3.99 0.84 -9.60
CA SER A 68 -4.29 -0.45 -8.98
C SER A 68 -5.47 -1.13 -9.71
N SER A 69 -5.21 -2.28 -10.33
CA SER A 69 -6.23 -3.09 -11.01
C SER A 69 -6.83 -4.19 -10.14
N GLN A 70 -6.15 -4.56 -9.05
CA GLN A 70 -6.57 -5.62 -8.12
C GLN A 70 -6.43 -5.12 -6.69
N LEU A 71 -7.50 -4.50 -6.16
CA LEU A 71 -7.57 -3.98 -4.81
C LEU A 71 -8.62 -4.74 -3.98
N HIS A 72 -8.23 -5.17 -2.79
CA HIS A 72 -9.10 -5.82 -1.82
C HIS A 72 -9.08 -5.08 -0.49
N ARG A 73 -10.24 -4.87 0.12
CA ARG A 73 -10.37 -4.24 1.44
C ARG A 73 -10.66 -5.26 2.53
N HIS A 74 -9.99 -5.10 3.66
CA HIS A 74 -10.20 -5.90 4.85
C HIS A 74 -10.19 -5.02 6.11
N ALA A 75 -11.35 -4.85 6.73
CA ALA A 75 -11.43 -4.25 8.05
C ALA A 75 -11.06 -5.30 9.11
N LEU A 76 -10.15 -4.96 10.01
CA LEU A 76 -9.84 -5.78 11.16
C LEU A 76 -10.99 -5.72 12.17
N THR A 77 -11.27 -6.83 12.82
CA THR A 77 -12.23 -6.89 13.92
C THR A 77 -11.50 -7.01 15.24
N SER A 78 -11.94 -6.26 16.26
CA SER A 78 -11.49 -6.46 17.64
C SER A 78 -11.99 -7.82 18.14
N ARG A 79 -11.07 -8.69 18.56
CA ARG A 79 -11.40 -9.95 19.27
C ARG A 79 -11.38 -9.75 20.77
#